data_AF-G9KGE9-F1
#
_entry.id   AF-G9KGE9-F1
#
_cell.length_a   1.000
_cell.length_b   1.000
_cell.length_c   1.000
_cell.angle_alpha   90.00
_cell.angle_beta   90.00
_cell.angle_gamma   90.00
#
_symmetry.space_group_name_H-M   'P 1'
#
loop_
_entity.id
_entity.type
_entity.pdbx_description
1 polymer ?
#
loop_
_entity_poly.entity_id
_entity_poly.type
_entity_poly.pdbx_seq_one_letter_code
_entity_poly.pdbx_strand_id
1 'polypeptide(L)'
;LQFVAKQGSCFEVILISDANTFGVESALRAAGHHGLFRRILSNPSGPDARGLLALRPFHTHSCARCPANMCKHKVLSDYLRERAQDGVHFERLFYVGDGANDFCPMGLLAGCDVAFPRRGYPMHRLIQEAQKAEPSSFRASVVPWETA
;
A
#
# COMPACT_ATOMS: atom_id res chain seq x y z
N LEU A 1 2.30 -8.70 12.27
CA LEU A 1 1.54 -9.59 11.34
C LEU A 1 0.77 -10.72 12.05
N GLN A 2 1.27 -11.27 13.16
CA GLN A 2 0.61 -12.37 13.90
C GLN A 2 -0.84 -12.07 14.33
N PHE A 3 -1.14 -10.84 14.77
CA PHE A 3 -2.51 -10.44 15.13
C PHE A 3 -3.47 -10.58 13.95
N VAL A 4 -3.11 -10.03 12.79
CA VAL A 4 -3.94 -10.06 11.59
C VAL A 4 -4.12 -11.49 11.09
N ALA A 5 -3.06 -12.32 11.14
CA ALA A 5 -3.13 -13.72 10.78
C ALA A 5 -4.12 -14.52 11.66
N LYS A 6 -4.20 -14.21 12.97
CA LYS A 6 -5.16 -14.82 13.90
C LYS A 6 -6.60 -14.36 13.68
N GLN A 7 -6.79 -13.22 13.02
CA GLN A 7 -8.10 -12.59 12.76
C GLN A 7 -8.50 -12.69 11.28
N GLY A 8 -8.02 -13.72 10.56
CA GLY A 8 -8.09 -13.80 9.09
C GLY A 8 -9.50 -13.80 8.47
N SER A 9 -10.56 -14.03 9.25
CA SER A 9 -11.95 -13.86 8.79
C SER A 9 -12.42 -12.41 8.78
N CYS A 10 -11.76 -11.54 9.55
CA CYS A 10 -12.17 -10.14 9.75
C CYS A 10 -11.40 -9.16 8.85
N PHE A 11 -10.27 -9.58 8.28
CA PHE A 11 -9.39 -8.71 7.52
C PHE A 11 -9.00 -9.34 6.18
N GLU A 12 -9.13 -8.55 5.13
CA GLU A 12 -8.48 -8.83 3.85
C GLU A 12 -7.19 -8.02 3.78
N VAL A 13 -6.04 -8.70 3.63
CA VAL A 13 -4.73 -8.06 3.64
C VAL A 13 -4.16 -8.05 2.23
N ILE A 14 -3.74 -6.88 1.77
CA ILE A 14 -2.99 -6.72 0.52
C ILE A 14 -1.68 -5.98 0.76
N LEU A 15 -0.71 -6.20 -0.12
CA LEU A 15 0.57 -5.50 -0.08
C LEU A 15 0.76 -4.70 -1.36
N ILE A 16 1.04 -3.42 -1.22
CA ILE A 16 1.32 -2.50 -2.33
C ILE A 16 2.76 -1.99 -2.17
N SER A 17 3.67 -2.41 -3.03
CA SER A 17 5.11 -2.12 -2.89
C SER A 17 5.75 -1.66 -4.19
N ASP A 18 6.56 -0.61 -4.08
CA ASP A 18 7.36 -0.06 -5.17
C ASP A 18 8.69 -0.80 -5.39
N ALA A 19 8.88 -1.93 -4.69
CA ALA A 19 9.96 -2.87 -4.97
C ALA A 19 9.62 -3.74 -6.19
N ASN A 20 10.17 -4.96 -6.29
CA ASN A 20 9.83 -5.92 -7.32
C ASN A 20 9.22 -7.20 -6.74
N THR A 21 8.39 -7.88 -7.52
CA THR A 21 7.67 -9.09 -7.06
C THR A 21 8.62 -10.19 -6.58
N PHE A 22 9.78 -10.39 -7.22
CA PHE A 22 10.75 -11.42 -6.83
C PHE A 22 11.29 -11.17 -5.42
N GLY A 23 11.78 -9.96 -5.13
CA GLY A 23 12.34 -9.61 -3.83
C GLY A 23 11.27 -9.64 -2.73
N VAL A 24 10.10 -9.07 -3.01
CA VAL A 24 8.98 -9.03 -2.05
C VAL A 24 8.49 -10.43 -1.72
N GLU A 25 8.16 -11.26 -2.71
CA GLU A 25 7.68 -12.60 -2.45
C GLU A 25 8.73 -13.48 -1.79
N SER A 26 10.01 -13.36 -2.20
CA SER A 26 11.10 -14.12 -1.58
C SER A 26 11.23 -13.80 -0.09
N ALA A 27 11.21 -12.51 0.27
CA ALA A 27 11.26 -12.09 1.67
C ALA A 27 10.04 -12.56 2.46
N LEU A 28 8.83 -12.46 1.88
CA LEU A 28 7.60 -12.92 2.53
C LEU A 28 7.56 -14.44 2.73
N ARG A 29 8.07 -15.22 1.77
CA ARG A 29 8.16 -16.69 1.88
C ARG A 29 9.18 -17.08 2.94
N ALA A 30 10.35 -16.45 2.94
CA ALA A 30 11.38 -16.68 3.96
C ALA A 30 10.89 -16.37 5.38
N ALA A 31 10.05 -15.33 5.53
CA ALA A 31 9.43 -14.96 6.81
C ALA A 31 8.18 -15.79 7.18
N GLY A 32 7.71 -16.69 6.30
CA GLY A 32 6.48 -17.46 6.53
C GLY A 32 5.19 -16.61 6.53
N HIS A 33 5.18 -15.47 5.83
CA HIS A 33 4.08 -14.51 5.80
C HIS A 33 3.43 -14.34 4.43
N HIS A 34 3.93 -15.02 3.39
CA HIS A 34 3.36 -14.95 2.04
C HIS A 34 1.86 -15.27 2.00
N GLY A 35 1.41 -16.30 2.73
CA GLY A 35 0.00 -16.72 2.77
C GLY A 35 -0.95 -15.75 3.47
N LEU A 36 -0.44 -14.70 4.13
CA LEU A 36 -1.27 -13.68 4.77
C LEU A 36 -1.93 -12.75 3.74
N PHE A 37 -1.26 -12.50 2.62
CA PHE A 37 -1.67 -11.49 1.66
C PHE A 37 -2.54 -12.12 0.57
N ARG A 38 -3.75 -11.60 0.39
CA ARG A 38 -4.64 -11.98 -0.72
C ARG A 38 -4.04 -11.58 -2.07
N ARG A 39 -3.41 -10.40 -2.13
CA ARG A 39 -2.71 -9.87 -3.30
C ARG A 39 -1.40 -9.20 -2.90
N ILE A 40 -0.39 -9.43 -3.73
CA ILE A 40 0.88 -8.71 -3.73
C ILE A 40 0.93 -7.90 -5.03
N LEU A 41 0.87 -6.58 -4.89
CA LEU A 41 0.80 -5.62 -5.99
C LEU A 41 2.13 -4.86 -6.00
N SER A 42 3.04 -5.26 -6.89
CA SER A 42 4.40 -4.72 -6.96
C SER A 42 4.95 -4.82 -8.37
N ASN A 43 6.03 -4.09 -8.69
CA ASN A 43 6.58 -4.05 -10.04
C ASN A 43 6.92 -5.48 -10.52
N PRO A 44 6.34 -5.93 -11.65
CA PRO A 44 6.55 -7.28 -12.15
C PRO A 44 8.02 -7.57 -12.39
N SER A 45 8.43 -8.78 -12.02
CA SER A 45 9.78 -9.28 -12.24
C SER A 45 9.76 -10.73 -12.69
N GLY A 46 10.61 -11.07 -13.63
CA GLY A 46 10.76 -12.45 -14.11
C GLY A 46 11.92 -12.58 -15.10
N PRO A 47 12.30 -13.82 -15.46
CA PRO A 47 13.33 -14.01 -16.46
C PRO A 47 12.92 -13.42 -17.82
N ASP A 48 13.83 -12.71 -18.47
CA ASP A 48 13.70 -12.33 -19.88
C ASP A 48 14.05 -13.48 -20.81
N ALA A 49 13.99 -13.24 -22.13
CA ALA A 49 14.34 -14.23 -23.14
C ALA A 49 15.81 -14.73 -23.06
N ARG A 50 16.67 -14.04 -22.31
CA ARG A 50 18.07 -14.41 -22.08
C ARG A 50 18.28 -15.05 -20.70
N GLY A 51 17.21 -15.26 -19.93
CA GLY A 51 17.27 -15.82 -18.57
C GLY A 51 17.70 -14.81 -17.50
N LEU A 52 17.76 -13.51 -17.81
CA LEU A 52 18.11 -12.47 -16.83
C LEU A 52 16.87 -11.94 -16.12
N LEU A 53 17.00 -11.58 -14.84
CA LEU A 53 15.88 -10.98 -14.10
C LEU A 53 15.54 -9.60 -14.71
N ALA A 54 14.42 -9.54 -15.42
CA ALA A 54 13.87 -8.29 -15.93
C ALA A 54 12.87 -7.71 -14.94
N LEU A 55 12.93 -6.38 -14.79
CA LEU A 55 11.99 -5.59 -14.00
C LEU A 55 11.13 -4.75 -14.95
N ARG A 56 9.85 -4.60 -14.65
CA ARG A 56 8.92 -3.78 -15.42
C ARG A 56 8.12 -2.87 -14.51
N PRO A 57 7.71 -1.67 -14.97
CA PRO A 57 6.72 -0.86 -14.27
C PRO A 57 5.45 -1.64 -13.94
N PHE A 58 4.81 -1.34 -12.80
CA PHE A 58 3.51 -1.92 -12.47
C PHE A 58 2.43 -1.44 -13.44
N HIS A 59 2.43 -0.14 -13.74
CA HIS A 59 1.52 0.48 -14.71
C HIS A 59 2.06 1.82 -15.18
N THR A 60 1.41 2.40 -16.20
CA THR A 60 1.58 3.78 -16.60
C THR A 60 0.51 4.66 -15.97
N HIS A 61 0.87 5.89 -15.57
CA HIS A 61 -0.06 6.86 -14.98
C HIS A 61 0.39 8.31 -15.21
N SER A 62 -0.51 9.25 -14.97
CA SER A 62 -0.27 10.70 -15.06
C SER A 62 -0.14 11.40 -13.70
N CYS A 63 -0.05 10.65 -12.59
CA CYS A 63 0.13 11.24 -11.25
C CYS A 63 1.46 12.00 -11.16
N ALA A 64 1.39 13.31 -10.87
CA ALA A 64 2.56 14.18 -10.75
C ALA A 64 3.42 13.94 -9.48
N ARG A 65 2.89 13.18 -8.51
CA ARG A 65 3.53 12.97 -7.20
C ARG A 65 4.20 11.61 -7.04
N CYS A 66 3.86 10.66 -7.89
CA CYS A 66 4.34 9.28 -7.76
C CYS A 66 5.47 9.00 -8.76
N PRO A 67 6.40 8.09 -8.42
CA PRO A 67 7.38 7.57 -9.38
C PRO A 67 6.69 7.03 -10.63
N ALA A 68 7.33 7.18 -11.79
CA ALA A 68 6.72 6.86 -13.09
C ALA A 68 6.27 5.39 -13.23
N ASN A 69 6.81 4.50 -12.42
CA ASN A 69 6.58 3.07 -12.49
C ASN A 69 5.36 2.60 -11.67
N MET A 70 4.92 3.37 -10.67
CA MET A 70 3.82 2.97 -9.79
C MET A 70 3.22 4.13 -8.99
N CYS A 71 1.91 4.36 -9.18
CA CYS A 71 1.08 5.16 -8.28
C CYS A 71 0.26 4.27 -7.34
N LYS A 72 0.62 4.22 -6.05
CA LYS A 72 -0.09 3.40 -5.06
C LYS A 72 -1.57 3.77 -4.88
N HIS A 73 -1.93 5.04 -5.11
CA HIS A 73 -3.34 5.48 -5.07
C HIS A 73 -4.15 4.79 -6.17
N LYS A 74 -3.63 4.78 -7.41
CA LYS A 74 -4.30 4.11 -8.52
C LYS A 74 -4.44 2.61 -8.25
N VAL A 75 -3.38 1.98 -7.76
CA VAL A 75 -3.39 0.56 -7.41
C VAL A 75 -4.45 0.23 -6.36
N LEU A 76 -4.53 1.01 -5.27
CA LEU A 76 -5.55 0.80 -4.24
C LEU A 76 -6.97 1.07 -4.77
N SER A 77 -7.17 2.15 -5.55
CA SER A 77 -8.47 2.48 -6.15
C SER A 77 -8.97 1.38 -7.09
N ASP A 78 -8.09 0.85 -7.94
CA ASP A 78 -8.43 -0.23 -8.86
C ASP A 78 -8.77 -1.52 -8.10
N TYR A 79 -8.01 -1.84 -7.06
CA TYR A 79 -8.29 -2.98 -6.19
C TYR A 79 -9.67 -2.87 -5.51
N LEU A 80 -9.97 -1.73 -4.88
CA LEU A 80 -11.28 -1.51 -4.24
C LEU A 80 -12.43 -1.61 -5.22
N ARG A 81 -12.24 -1.15 -6.47
CA ARG A 81 -13.23 -1.28 -7.54
C ARG A 81 -13.46 -2.74 -7.95
N GLU A 82 -12.39 -3.51 -8.12
CA GLU A 82 -12.46 -4.96 -8.40
C GLU A 82 -13.24 -5.68 -7.29
N ARG A 83 -12.90 -5.42 -6.01
CA ARG A 83 -13.60 -6.05 -4.88
C ARG A 83 -15.07 -5.66 -4.79
N ALA A 84 -15.42 -4.41 -5.09
CA ALA A 84 -16.81 -3.98 -5.15
C ALA A 84 -17.60 -4.68 -6.27
N GLN A 85 -16.97 -4.93 -7.43
CA GLN A 85 -17.57 -5.72 -8.52
C GLN A 85 -17.81 -7.18 -8.12
N ASP A 86 -16.95 -7.73 -7.25
CA ASP A 86 -17.14 -9.05 -6.63
C ASP A 86 -18.16 -9.05 -5.48
N GLY A 87 -18.84 -7.92 -5.22
CA GLY A 87 -19.82 -7.78 -4.13
C GLY A 87 -19.21 -7.64 -2.73
N VAL A 88 -17.92 -7.31 -2.64
CA VAL A 88 -17.22 -7.12 -1.37
C VAL A 88 -17.06 -5.63 -1.06
N HIS A 89 -17.55 -5.23 0.11
CA HIS A 89 -17.44 -3.87 0.61
C HIS A 89 -16.66 -3.86 1.93
N PHE A 90 -15.69 -2.96 2.04
CA PHE A 90 -14.92 -2.78 3.26
C PHE A 90 -15.53 -1.65 4.08
N GLU A 91 -15.86 -1.93 5.35
CA GLU A 91 -16.36 -0.91 6.28
C GLU A 91 -15.27 0.09 6.69
N ARG A 92 -14.00 -0.35 6.66
CA ARG A 92 -12.86 0.44 7.10
C ARG A 92 -11.59 0.03 6.39
N LEU A 93 -10.76 1.01 6.06
CA LEU A 93 -9.42 0.86 5.54
C LEU A 93 -8.38 1.16 6.61
N PHE A 94 -7.37 0.30 6.70
CA PHE A 94 -6.19 0.49 7.55
C PHE A 94 -4.96 0.50 6.64
N TYR A 95 -4.36 1.67 6.44
CA TYR A 95 -3.21 1.82 5.56
C TYR A 95 -1.92 1.98 6.38
N VAL A 96 -0.93 1.12 6.15
CA VAL A 96 0.36 1.15 6.84
C VAL A 96 1.47 1.46 5.84
N GLY A 97 2.32 2.45 6.12
CA GLY A 97 3.40 2.85 5.23
C GLY A 97 4.38 3.83 5.86
N ASP A 98 5.43 4.17 5.12
CA ASP A 98 6.48 5.09 5.58
C ASP A 98 7.04 5.97 4.47
N GLY A 99 7.05 5.49 3.23
CA GLY A 99 7.61 6.18 2.06
C GLY A 99 6.79 7.38 1.59
N ALA A 100 7.41 8.27 0.82
CA ALA A 100 6.71 9.42 0.24
C ALA A 100 5.59 8.98 -0.74
N ASN A 101 5.81 7.87 -1.45
CA ASN A 101 4.83 7.26 -2.36
C ASN A 101 3.64 6.61 -1.63
N ASP A 102 3.69 6.45 -0.30
CA ASP A 102 2.56 6.05 0.55
C ASP A 102 1.63 7.20 0.93
N PHE A 103 2.00 8.45 0.62
CA PHE A 103 1.14 9.59 0.86
C PHE A 103 -0.02 9.69 -0.14
N CYS A 104 0.20 9.33 -1.41
CA CYS A 104 -0.81 9.51 -2.46
C CYS A 104 -2.13 8.72 -2.20
N PRO A 105 -2.09 7.48 -1.69
CA PRO A 105 -3.29 6.74 -1.26
C PRO A 105 -4.14 7.42 -0.19
N MET A 106 -3.59 8.37 0.58
CA MET A 106 -4.33 9.04 1.65
C MET A 106 -5.57 9.77 1.15
N GLY A 107 -5.58 10.21 -0.11
CA GLY A 107 -6.77 10.81 -0.73
C GLY A 107 -7.95 9.85 -0.94
N LEU A 108 -7.77 8.54 -0.73
CA LEU A 108 -8.85 7.55 -0.76
C LEU A 108 -9.48 7.31 0.60
N LEU A 109 -8.79 7.67 1.69
CA LEU A 109 -9.23 7.32 3.04
C LEU A 109 -10.35 8.26 3.51
N ALA A 110 -11.44 7.67 3.97
CA ALA A 110 -12.58 8.34 4.57
C ALA A 110 -12.32 8.69 6.04
N GLY A 111 -13.27 9.40 6.66
CA GLY A 111 -13.16 9.80 8.07
C GLY A 111 -13.11 8.64 9.06
N CYS A 112 -13.69 7.50 8.69
CA CYS A 112 -13.68 6.28 9.51
C CYS A 112 -12.39 5.45 9.36
N ASP A 113 -11.53 5.79 8.40
CA ASP A 113 -10.33 5.02 8.08
C ASP A 113 -9.13 5.46 8.93
N VAL A 114 -8.09 4.62 8.94
CA VAL A 114 -6.88 4.86 9.74
C VAL A 114 -5.62 4.73 8.90
N ALA A 115 -4.76 5.74 8.98
CA ALA A 115 -3.41 5.72 8.44
C ALA A 115 -2.40 5.48 9.58
N PHE A 116 -1.48 4.55 9.35
CA PHE A 116 -0.38 4.21 10.24
C PHE A 116 0.96 4.59 9.59
N PRO A 117 1.32 5.88 9.56
CA PRO A 117 2.60 6.29 9.02
C PRO A 117 3.74 5.98 10.02
N ARG A 118 4.92 5.62 9.54
CA ARG A 118 6.09 5.51 10.42
C ARG A 118 6.51 6.89 10.92
N ARG A 119 6.63 7.05 12.24
CA ARG A 119 6.97 8.33 12.86
C ARG A 119 8.30 8.85 12.33
N GLY A 120 8.28 10.10 11.87
CA GLY A 120 9.46 10.80 11.37
C GLY A 120 9.86 10.47 9.93
N TYR A 121 9.19 9.53 9.26
CA TYR A 121 9.44 9.16 7.87
C TYR A 121 8.62 10.03 6.89
N PRO A 122 8.94 10.02 5.57
CA PRO A 122 8.32 10.92 4.61
C PRO A 122 6.79 10.92 4.60
N MET A 123 6.12 9.76 4.67
CA MET A 123 4.65 9.69 4.76
C MET A 123 4.13 10.50 5.95
N HIS A 124 4.73 10.34 7.13
CA HIS A 124 4.33 11.05 8.35
C HIS A 124 4.50 12.57 8.21
N ARG A 125 5.64 13.02 7.67
CA ARG A 125 5.91 14.45 7.47
C ARG A 125 4.92 15.09 6.50
N LEU A 126 4.64 14.43 5.38
CA LEU A 126 3.68 14.90 4.38
C LEU A 126 2.25 14.98 4.94
N ILE A 127 1.84 14.03 5.79
CA ILE A 127 0.55 14.09 6.50
C ILE A 127 0.50 15.31 7.43
N GLN A 128 1.56 15.54 8.22
CA GLN A 128 1.61 16.70 9.11
C GLN A 128 1.59 18.03 8.33
N GLU A 129 2.28 18.10 7.20
CA GLU A 129 2.27 19.29 6.32
C GLU A 129 0.88 19.54 5.74
N ALA A 130 0.21 18.50 5.24
CA ALA A 130 -1.15 18.61 4.70
C ALA A 130 -2.16 19.05 5.77
N GLN A 131 -2.09 18.48 6.97
CA GLN A 131 -2.95 18.86 8.10
C GLN A 131 -2.71 20.30 8.56
N LYS A 132 -1.47 20.79 8.50
CA LYS A 132 -1.15 22.19 8.82
C LYS A 132 -1.65 23.16 7.74
N ALA A 133 -1.51 22.81 6.47
CA ALA A 133 -1.92 23.64 5.35
C ALA A 133 -3.45 23.73 5.25
N GLU A 134 -4.13 22.61 5.44
CA GLU A 134 -5.59 22.53 5.38
C GLU A 134 -6.09 21.41 6.32
N PRO A 135 -6.50 21.75 7.56
CA PRO A 135 -6.91 20.76 8.56
C PRO A 135 -8.07 19.85 8.11
N SER A 136 -8.94 20.34 7.22
CA SER A 136 -10.06 19.57 6.66
C SER A 136 -9.69 18.64 5.50
N SER A 137 -8.48 18.77 4.96
CA SER A 137 -8.03 17.97 3.79
C SER A 137 -7.76 16.51 4.14
N PHE A 138 -7.39 16.23 5.40
CA PHE A 138 -7.08 14.89 5.87
C PHE A 138 -8.18 14.38 6.81
N ARG A 139 -9.03 13.48 6.30
CA ARG A 139 -10.19 12.98 7.05
C ARG A 139 -9.87 11.77 7.93
N ALA A 140 -8.94 10.94 7.51
CA ALA A 140 -8.60 9.71 8.21
C ALA A 140 -7.96 9.98 9.58
N SER A 141 -8.10 9.04 10.50
CA SER A 141 -7.36 9.04 11.75
C SER A 141 -5.88 8.69 11.51
N VAL A 142 -4.95 9.38 12.16
CA VAL A 142 -3.51 9.12 12.00
C VAL A 142 -2.95 8.53 13.29
N VAL A 143 -2.37 7.34 13.20
CA VAL A 143 -1.76 6.63 14.34
C VAL A 143 -0.32 6.26 13.98
N PRO A 144 0.67 7.13 14.28
CA PRO A 144 2.05 6.87 13.91
C PRO A 144 2.67 5.70 14.70
N TRP A 145 3.49 4.88 14.03
CA TRP A 145 4.25 3.77 14.65
C TRP A 145 5.76 4.03 14.61
N GLU A 146 6.52 3.43 15.53
CA GLU A 146 7.97 3.68 15.68
C GLU A 146 8.83 2.46 15.33
N THR A 147 8.46 1.28 15.83
CA THR A 147 9.23 0.04 15.65
C THR A 147 8.50 -0.97 14.78
N ALA A 148 9.27 -1.71 13.96
CA ALA A 148 8.82 -2.85 13.18
C ALA A 148 8.87 -4.13 14.01
#